data_AF-A0A7V5J162-F1
#
_entry.id   AF-A0A7V5J162-F1
#
_cell.length_a   1.000
_cell.length_b   1.000
_cell.length_c   1.000
_cell.angle_alpha   90.00
_cell.angle_beta   90.00
_cell.angle_gamma   90.00
#
_symmetry.space_group_name_H-M   'P 1'
#
loop_
_entity.id
_entity.type
_entity.pdbx_description
1 polymer ?
#
loop_
_entity_poly.entity_id
_entity_poly.type
_entity_poly.pdbx_seq_one_letter_code
_entity_poly.pdbx_strand_id
1 'polypeptide(L)'
;MPNKIVNIEPQKRNKERFNIYLDSGEVLGINSYILVKHKLAINKELSQESLQNIVLEENLELCKQKAFDLISRRPRSENEIEQKLKTFLFKRVKKKELKNKIIKEVFKTLKKYDYLDDKKFAKWIVEQRKAQLKGPLYIKRDLLFKGIDKEIIKEVLEQVSFKEEIEKAFEKILKKTRKEKDLYK
;
A
#
# COMPACT_ATOMS: atom_id res chain seq x y z
N MET A 1 29.61 21.43 -1.51
CA MET A 1 30.58 20.34 -1.79
C MET A 1 30.08 19.59 -3.01
N PRO A 2 30.94 19.19 -3.95
CA PRO A 2 30.53 18.34 -5.06
C PRO A 2 29.94 17.03 -4.53
N ASN A 3 28.99 16.44 -5.27
CA ASN A 3 28.47 15.09 -4.99
C ASN A 3 29.06 14.15 -6.04
N LYS A 4 30.35 13.86 -5.92
CA LYS A 4 31.08 12.99 -6.85
C LYS A 4 30.93 11.55 -6.42
N ILE A 5 30.60 10.66 -7.36
CA ILE A 5 30.53 9.23 -7.10
C ILE A 5 31.95 8.68 -6.93
N VAL A 6 32.25 8.15 -5.75
CA VAL A 6 33.55 7.57 -5.40
C VAL A 6 33.57 6.06 -5.62
N ASN A 7 32.46 5.37 -5.33
CA ASN A 7 32.37 3.92 -5.45
C ASN A 7 30.95 3.46 -5.74
N ILE A 8 30.80 2.30 -6.37
CA ILE A 8 29.52 1.65 -6.66
C ILE A 8 29.68 0.14 -6.38
N GLU A 9 28.88 -0.40 -5.47
CA GLU A 9 28.96 -1.82 -5.09
C GLU A 9 27.58 -2.49 -5.11
N PRO A 10 27.46 -3.75 -5.55
CA PRO A 10 26.21 -4.49 -5.45
C PRO A 10 25.84 -4.76 -3.98
N GLN A 11 24.55 -4.73 -3.65
CA GLN A 11 24.06 -5.02 -2.30
C GLN A 11 24.12 -6.52 -1.98
N LYS A 12 24.58 -6.87 -0.78
CA LYS A 12 24.79 -8.26 -0.33
C LYS A 12 23.60 -9.20 -0.55
N ARG A 13 22.37 -8.72 -0.33
CA ARG A 13 21.14 -9.54 -0.41
C ARG A 13 20.39 -9.42 -1.74
N ASN A 14 20.68 -8.40 -2.55
CA ASN A 14 19.96 -8.15 -3.78
C ASN A 14 20.92 -7.59 -4.83
N LYS A 15 21.30 -8.44 -5.80
CA LYS A 15 22.24 -8.10 -6.87
C LYS A 15 21.69 -7.08 -7.87
N GLU A 16 20.38 -6.87 -7.91
CA GLU A 16 19.72 -5.83 -8.72
C GLU A 16 19.78 -4.44 -8.07
N ARG A 17 20.43 -4.32 -6.92
CA ARG A 17 20.56 -3.04 -6.19
C ARG A 17 22.02 -2.76 -5.89
N PHE A 18 22.36 -1.49 -5.96
CA PHE A 18 23.71 -0.99 -5.79
C PHE A 18 23.75 0.08 -4.70
N ASN A 19 24.80 0.07 -3.90
CA ASN A 19 25.17 1.18 -3.03
C ASN A 19 26.10 2.10 -3.82
N ILE A 20 25.72 3.37 -3.94
CA ILE A 20 26.52 4.43 -4.53
C ILE A 20 27.08 5.26 -3.39
N TYR A 21 28.40 5.36 -3.32
CA TYR A 21 29.12 6.13 -2.32
C TYR A 21 29.50 7.48 -2.90
N LEU A 22 29.11 8.55 -2.23
CA LEU A 22 29.48 9.92 -2.59
C LEU A 22 30.69 10.37 -1.77
N ASP A 23 31.48 11.29 -2.33
CA ASP A 23 32.59 11.98 -1.66
C ASP A 23 32.14 12.75 -0.41
N SER A 24 30.88 13.17 -0.35
CA SER A 24 30.24 13.74 0.83
C SER A 24 30.09 12.77 2.01
N GLY A 25 30.34 11.47 1.82
CA GLY A 25 30.11 10.40 2.79
C GLY A 25 28.68 9.85 2.78
N GLU A 26 27.78 10.41 1.96
CA GLU A 26 26.43 9.85 1.78
C GLU A 26 26.45 8.56 0.96
N VAL A 27 25.54 7.63 1.30
CA VAL A 27 25.38 6.36 0.58
C VAL A 27 23.94 6.25 0.08
N LEU A 28 23.80 6.04 -1.23
CA LEU A 28 22.50 5.89 -1.89
C LEU A 28 22.32 4.46 -2.37
N GLY A 29 21.24 3.81 -1.92
CA GLY A 29 20.84 2.51 -2.45
C GLY A 29 19.96 2.68 -3.69
N ILE A 30 20.46 2.33 -4.86
CA ILE A 30 19.80 2.55 -6.16
C ILE A 30 19.53 1.23 -6.89
N ASN A 31 18.38 1.12 -7.55
CA ASN A 31 18.05 0.01 -8.44
C ASN A 31 18.90 0.04 -9.74
N SER A 32 19.26 -1.15 -10.27
CA SER A 32 20.01 -1.32 -11.53
C SER A 32 19.44 -0.48 -12.68
N TYR A 33 18.13 -0.42 -12.85
CA TYR A 33 17.46 0.39 -13.86
C TYR A 33 17.76 1.90 -13.72
N ILE A 34 17.69 2.44 -12.51
CA ILE A 34 17.91 3.88 -12.26
C ILE A 34 19.40 4.21 -12.44
N LEU A 35 20.28 3.32 -12.02
CA LEU A 35 21.72 3.43 -12.23
C LEU A 35 22.04 3.58 -13.73
N VAL A 36 21.47 2.71 -14.57
CA VAL A 36 21.65 2.76 -16.03
C VAL A 36 20.97 3.98 -16.64
N LYS A 37 19.72 4.27 -16.28
CA LYS A 37 18.93 5.40 -16.80
C LYS A 37 19.66 6.74 -16.61
N HIS A 38 20.22 6.95 -15.42
CA HIS A 38 20.96 8.18 -15.11
C HIS A 38 22.44 8.10 -15.46
N LYS A 39 22.90 7.01 -16.12
CA LYS A 39 24.30 6.78 -16.49
C LYS A 39 25.24 7.08 -15.31
N LEU A 40 24.94 6.51 -14.14
CA LEU A 40 25.72 6.72 -12.94
C LEU A 40 26.99 5.86 -13.01
N ALA A 41 28.14 6.52 -12.85
CA ALA A 41 29.45 5.89 -12.95
C ALA A 41 30.40 6.55 -11.95
N ILE A 42 31.45 5.83 -11.56
CA ILE A 42 32.53 6.37 -10.73
C ILE A 42 33.10 7.62 -11.40
N ASN A 43 33.47 8.61 -10.59
CA ASN A 43 33.92 9.96 -10.98
C ASN A 43 32.85 10.89 -11.56
N LYS A 44 31.61 10.44 -11.74
CA LYS A 44 30.53 11.34 -12.16
C LYS A 44 30.18 12.33 -11.05
N GLU A 45 30.11 13.59 -11.40
CA GLU A 45 29.59 14.65 -10.53
C GLU A 45 28.08 14.81 -10.70
N LEU A 46 27.37 14.93 -9.59
CA LEU A 46 25.93 15.13 -9.57
C LEU A 46 25.61 16.53 -9.06
N SER A 47 24.86 17.31 -9.85
CA SER A 47 24.25 18.54 -9.35
C SER A 47 23.24 18.20 -8.26
N GLN A 48 22.96 19.16 -7.37
CA GLN A 48 21.99 18.97 -6.30
C GLN A 48 20.59 18.65 -6.84
N GLU A 49 20.23 19.22 -7.99
CA GLU A 49 18.99 18.92 -8.70
C GLU A 49 18.98 17.48 -9.24
N SER A 50 20.07 17.05 -9.87
CA SER A 50 20.20 15.68 -10.40
C SER A 50 20.07 14.65 -9.27
N LEU A 51 20.73 14.91 -8.14
CA LEU A 51 20.66 14.07 -6.96
C LEU A 51 19.22 13.96 -6.43
N GLN A 52 18.51 15.08 -6.32
CA GLN A 52 17.11 15.10 -5.87
C GLN A 52 16.19 14.32 -6.82
N ASN A 53 16.41 14.45 -8.14
CA ASN A 53 15.64 13.72 -9.14
C ASN A 53 15.89 12.21 -9.05
N ILE A 54 17.15 11.79 -8.91
CA ILE A 54 17.50 10.38 -8.72
C ILE A 54 16.85 9.80 -7.46
N VAL A 55 16.95 10.53 -6.33
CA VAL A 55 16.34 10.13 -5.06
C VAL A 55 14.81 10.05 -5.17
N LEU A 56 14.19 10.97 -5.89
CA LEU A 56 12.75 10.95 -6.16
C LEU A 56 12.36 9.69 -6.93
N GLU A 57 13.05 9.40 -8.04
CA GLU A 57 12.76 8.24 -8.89
C GLU A 57 12.97 6.92 -8.15
N GLU A 58 14.04 6.77 -7.38
CA GLU A 58 14.31 5.58 -6.58
C GLU A 58 13.21 5.33 -5.55
N ASN A 59 12.81 6.36 -4.82
CA ASN A 59 11.74 6.20 -3.83
C ASN A 59 10.37 5.99 -4.48
N LEU A 60 10.14 6.55 -5.67
CA LEU A 60 8.93 6.29 -6.45
C LEU A 60 8.85 4.81 -6.85
N GLU A 61 9.93 4.24 -7.38
CA GLU A 61 9.97 2.85 -7.80
C GLU A 61 9.79 1.90 -6.62
N LEU A 62 10.47 2.16 -5.51
CA LEU A 62 10.30 1.42 -4.27
C LEU A 62 8.86 1.48 -3.73
N CYS A 63 8.21 2.64 -3.80
CA CYS A 63 6.83 2.78 -3.35
C CYS A 63 5.85 2.05 -4.28
N LYS A 64 6.09 2.05 -5.59
CA LYS A 64 5.30 1.25 -6.55
C LYS A 64 5.41 -0.23 -6.23
N GLN A 65 6.63 -0.76 -6.12
CA GLN A 65 6.88 -2.15 -5.73
C GLN A 65 6.18 -2.47 -4.41
N LYS A 66 6.31 -1.58 -3.41
CA LYS A 66 5.65 -1.76 -2.12
C LYS A 66 4.13 -1.81 -2.21
N ALA A 67 3.53 -0.97 -3.05
CA ALA A 67 2.09 -0.96 -3.27
C ALA A 67 1.64 -2.23 -4.00
N PHE A 68 2.35 -2.64 -5.05
CA PHE A 68 2.06 -3.88 -5.77
C PHE A 68 2.12 -5.10 -4.87
N ASP A 69 3.12 -5.20 -3.99
CA ASP A 69 3.21 -6.27 -2.99
C ASP A 69 2.00 -6.32 -2.04
N LEU A 70 1.38 -5.19 -1.73
CA LEU A 70 0.21 -5.14 -0.84
C LEU A 70 -1.06 -5.59 -1.57
N ILE A 71 -1.21 -5.12 -2.81
CA ILE A 71 -2.37 -5.36 -3.67
C ILE A 71 -2.37 -6.79 -4.20
N SER A 72 -1.20 -7.37 -4.49
CA SER A 72 -1.06 -8.76 -4.96
C SER A 72 -1.58 -9.80 -3.97
N ARG A 73 -1.61 -9.46 -2.66
CA ARG A 73 -2.14 -10.35 -1.62
C ARG A 73 -3.66 -10.28 -1.47
N ARG A 74 -4.24 -9.10 -1.65
CA ARG A 74 -5.69 -8.82 -1.64
C ARG A 74 -5.97 -7.38 -2.08
N PRO A 75 -7.19 -7.05 -2.51
CA PRO A 75 -7.62 -5.66 -2.68
C PRO A 75 -7.32 -4.81 -1.44
N ARG A 76 -6.97 -3.54 -1.65
CA ARG A 76 -6.63 -2.57 -0.59
C ARG A 76 -7.43 -1.28 -0.80
N SER A 77 -7.76 -0.59 0.29
CA SER A 77 -8.28 0.79 0.18
C SER A 77 -7.17 1.78 -0.12
N GLU A 78 -7.55 2.93 -0.65
CA GLU A 78 -6.68 4.09 -0.81
C GLU A 78 -5.98 4.46 0.49
N ASN A 79 -6.73 4.55 1.58
CA ASN A 79 -6.17 4.86 2.90
C ASN A 79 -5.17 3.78 3.38
N GLU A 80 -5.43 2.49 3.18
CA GLU A 80 -4.49 1.42 3.55
C GLU A 80 -3.14 1.58 2.83
N ILE A 81 -3.17 1.88 1.52
CA ILE A 81 -1.96 2.13 0.73
C ILE A 81 -1.28 3.41 1.18
N GLU A 82 -2.03 4.50 1.33
CA GLU A 82 -1.49 5.81 1.70
C GLU A 82 -0.74 5.75 3.02
N GLN A 83 -1.36 5.18 4.06
CA GLN A 83 -0.73 5.04 5.38
C GLN A 83 0.55 4.21 5.29
N LYS A 84 0.53 3.12 4.52
CA LYS A 84 1.71 2.27 4.37
C LYS A 84 2.86 3.01 3.69
N LEU A 85 2.57 3.79 2.64
CA LEU A 85 3.57 4.59 1.93
C LEU A 85 4.10 5.73 2.80
N LYS A 86 3.24 6.42 3.57
CA LYS A 86 3.66 7.45 4.54
C LYS A 86 4.66 6.87 5.55
N THR A 87 4.34 5.74 6.17
CA THR A 87 5.25 5.07 7.12
C THR A 87 6.54 4.61 6.44
N PHE A 88 6.47 4.09 5.22
CA PHE A 88 7.63 3.63 4.47
C PHE A 88 8.57 4.78 4.12
N LEU A 89 8.03 5.91 3.65
CA LEU A 89 8.79 7.10 3.27
C LEU A 89 9.32 7.88 4.47
N PHE A 90 8.69 7.77 5.65
CA PHE A 90 9.14 8.44 6.87
C PHE A 90 10.62 8.18 7.17
N LYS A 91 11.07 6.94 6.97
CA LYS A 91 12.46 6.51 7.21
C LYS A 91 13.43 6.79 6.06
N ARG A 92 12.95 7.22 4.90
CA ARG A 92 13.75 7.28 3.65
C ARG A 92 13.91 8.70 3.10
N VAL A 93 12.90 9.53 3.29
CA VAL A 93 12.85 10.88 2.74
C VAL A 93 12.69 11.85 3.90
N LYS A 94 13.51 12.89 3.99
CA LYS A 94 13.36 13.91 5.04
C LYS A 94 12.26 14.92 4.68
N LYS A 95 12.34 15.48 3.46
CA LYS A 95 11.44 16.54 2.96
C LYS A 95 9.99 16.05 2.80
N LYS A 96 9.04 16.68 3.48
CA LYS A 96 7.61 16.32 3.44
C LYS A 96 7.00 16.46 2.03
N GLU A 97 7.35 17.52 1.32
CA GLU A 97 6.87 17.78 -0.05
C GLU A 97 7.22 16.65 -1.01
N LEU A 98 8.43 16.11 -0.90
CA LEU A 98 8.89 15.01 -1.73
C LEU A 98 8.10 13.72 -1.43
N LYS A 99 7.77 13.46 -0.17
CA LYS A 99 6.89 12.32 0.22
C LYS A 99 5.53 12.43 -0.44
N ASN A 100 4.92 13.61 -0.35
CA ASN A 100 3.59 13.86 -0.92
C ASN A 100 3.60 13.70 -2.45
N LYS A 101 4.64 14.22 -3.11
CA LYS A 101 4.82 14.06 -4.56
C LYS A 101 4.94 12.59 -4.96
N ILE A 102 5.75 11.81 -4.24
CA ILE A 102 5.91 10.37 -4.48
C ILE A 102 4.57 9.65 -4.32
N ILE A 103 3.86 9.85 -3.21
CA ILE A 103 2.56 9.19 -2.96
C ILE A 103 1.57 9.53 -4.07
N LYS A 104 1.47 10.80 -4.46
CA LYS A 104 0.58 11.24 -5.54
C LYS A 104 0.88 10.54 -6.87
N GLU A 105 2.15 10.42 -7.24
CA GLU A 105 2.56 9.73 -8.48
C GLU A 105 2.32 8.21 -8.43
N VAL A 106 2.50 7.58 -7.26
CA VAL A 106 2.12 6.17 -7.06
C VAL A 106 0.62 6.00 -7.26
N PHE A 107 -0.21 6.82 -6.61
CA PHE A 107 -1.66 6.76 -6.74
C PHE A 107 -2.13 6.97 -8.17
N LYS A 108 -1.54 7.95 -8.87
CA LYS A 108 -1.81 8.18 -10.30
C LYS A 108 -1.53 6.91 -11.12
N THR A 109 -0.42 6.24 -10.85
CA THR A 109 -0.06 4.99 -11.53
C THR A 109 -1.05 3.87 -11.21
N LEU A 110 -1.37 3.66 -9.93
CA LEU A 110 -2.28 2.59 -9.51
C LEU A 110 -3.70 2.78 -10.04
N LYS A 111 -4.22 4.01 -10.00
CA LYS A 111 -5.54 4.35 -10.54
C LYS A 111 -5.58 4.21 -12.07
N LYS A 112 -4.51 4.59 -12.77
CA LYS A 112 -4.41 4.43 -14.23
C LYS A 112 -4.59 2.96 -14.67
N TYR A 113 -4.07 2.02 -13.89
CA TYR A 113 -4.16 0.59 -14.17
C TYR A 113 -5.28 -0.11 -13.39
N ASP A 114 -6.23 0.65 -12.82
CA ASP A 114 -7.39 0.11 -12.11
C ASP A 114 -7.04 -0.79 -10.90
N TYR A 115 -5.84 -0.63 -10.33
CA TYR A 115 -5.39 -1.38 -9.15
C TYR A 115 -5.89 -0.78 -7.84
N LEU A 116 -6.46 0.42 -7.87
CA LEU A 116 -6.90 1.14 -6.69
C LEU A 116 -8.23 1.84 -6.95
N ASP A 117 -9.28 1.31 -6.34
CA ASP A 117 -10.66 1.76 -6.44
C ASP A 117 -11.39 1.43 -5.12
N ASP A 118 -11.71 2.46 -4.34
CA ASP A 118 -12.35 2.30 -3.03
C ASP A 118 -13.77 1.74 -3.12
N LYS A 119 -14.48 1.92 -4.24
CA LYS A 119 -15.81 1.36 -4.45
C LYS A 119 -15.72 -0.14 -4.72
N LYS A 120 -14.78 -0.58 -5.57
CA LYS A 120 -14.49 -2.02 -5.76
C LYS A 120 -14.03 -2.67 -4.46
N PHE A 121 -13.15 -2.00 -3.73
CA PHE A 121 -12.69 -2.47 -2.43
C PHE A 121 -13.84 -2.58 -1.42
N ALA A 122 -14.74 -1.60 -1.35
CA ALA A 122 -15.88 -1.61 -0.44
C ALA A 122 -16.83 -2.78 -0.74
N LYS A 123 -17.14 -3.03 -2.02
CA LYS A 123 -17.94 -4.19 -2.46
C LYS A 123 -17.28 -5.50 -2.01
N TRP A 124 -15.97 -5.65 -2.26
CA TRP A 124 -15.21 -6.82 -1.82
C TRP A 124 -15.28 -7.03 -0.30
N ILE A 125 -15.12 -5.97 0.51
CA ILE A 125 -15.26 -6.08 1.97
C ILE A 125 -16.65 -6.54 2.37
N VAL A 126 -17.70 -5.99 1.76
CA VAL A 126 -19.09 -6.35 2.09
C VAL A 126 -19.32 -7.84 1.85
N GLU A 127 -18.92 -8.36 0.69
CA GLU A 127 -19.00 -9.80 0.36
C GLU A 127 -18.25 -10.66 1.39
N GLN A 128 -17.01 -10.30 1.72
CA GLN A 128 -16.20 -11.04 2.69
C GLN A 128 -16.83 -11.05 4.10
N ARG A 129 -17.43 -9.94 4.52
CA ARG A 129 -18.04 -9.83 5.85
C ARG A 129 -19.41 -10.49 5.91
N LYS A 130 -20.16 -10.49 4.82
CA LYS A 130 -21.40 -11.27 4.68
C LYS A 130 -21.14 -12.76 4.79
N ALA A 131 -20.10 -13.28 4.13
CA ALA A 131 -19.69 -14.67 4.29
C ALA A 131 -19.31 -15.04 5.74
N GLN A 132 -18.90 -14.05 6.54
CA GLN A 132 -18.62 -14.18 7.97
C GLN A 132 -19.84 -13.92 8.87
N LEU A 133 -21.04 -13.80 8.29
CA LEU A 133 -22.30 -13.51 8.98
C LEU A 133 -22.23 -12.21 9.80
N LYS A 134 -21.51 -11.20 9.31
CA LYS A 134 -21.45 -9.87 9.95
C LYS A 134 -22.59 -9.00 9.43
N GLY A 135 -23.28 -8.33 10.36
CA GLY A 135 -24.37 -7.42 10.02
C GLY A 135 -23.91 -6.09 9.43
N PRO A 136 -24.84 -5.31 8.84
CA PRO A 136 -24.55 -4.07 8.10
C PRO A 136 -23.87 -3.00 8.96
N LEU A 137 -24.23 -2.89 10.25
CA LEU A 137 -23.60 -1.92 11.17
C LEU A 137 -22.10 -2.23 11.39
N TYR A 138 -21.75 -3.50 11.51
CA TYR A 138 -20.36 -3.93 11.63
C TYR A 138 -19.58 -3.60 10.36
N ILE A 139 -20.16 -3.91 9.20
CA ILE A 139 -19.54 -3.67 7.89
C ILE A 139 -19.32 -2.17 7.67
N LYS A 140 -20.33 -1.33 7.97
CA LYS A 140 -20.21 0.13 7.92
C LYS A 140 -19.03 0.63 8.75
N ARG A 141 -18.88 0.14 9.99
CA ARG A 141 -17.77 0.53 10.87
C ARG A 141 -16.41 0.06 10.33
N ASP A 142 -16.33 -1.16 9.78
CA ASP A 142 -15.10 -1.69 9.18
C ASP A 142 -14.68 -0.87 7.95
N LEU A 143 -15.62 -0.51 7.08
CA LEU A 143 -15.36 0.36 5.93
C LEU A 143 -14.90 1.76 6.34
N LEU A 144 -15.52 2.36 7.36
CA LEU A 144 -15.08 3.65 7.91
C LEU A 144 -13.66 3.57 8.47
N PHE A 145 -13.34 2.51 9.23
CA PHE A 145 -11.99 2.29 9.75
C PHE A 145 -10.95 2.10 8.63
N LYS A 146 -11.38 1.55 7.49
CA LYS A 146 -10.57 1.41 6.28
C LYS A 146 -10.45 2.69 5.46
N GLY A 147 -11.07 3.79 5.92
CA GLY A 147 -10.99 5.12 5.32
C GLY A 147 -11.84 5.29 4.07
N ILE A 148 -12.86 4.46 3.88
CA ILE A 148 -13.78 4.58 2.74
C ILE A 148 -14.75 5.74 2.98
N ASP A 149 -15.00 6.51 1.92
CA ASP A 149 -15.92 7.64 1.97
C ASP A 149 -17.36 7.20 2.32
N LYS A 150 -18.07 8.04 3.08
CA LYS A 150 -19.44 7.75 3.56
C LYS A 150 -20.43 7.56 2.40
N GLU A 151 -20.24 8.27 1.29
CA GLU A 151 -21.08 8.20 0.10
C GLU A 151 -20.91 6.84 -0.59
N ILE A 152 -19.67 6.38 -0.75
CA ILE A 152 -19.36 5.04 -1.27
C ILE A 152 -19.95 3.96 -0.36
N ILE A 153 -19.79 4.11 0.96
CA ILE A 153 -20.35 3.16 1.94
C ILE A 153 -21.87 3.09 1.83
N LYS A 154 -22.53 4.25 1.74
CA LYS A 154 -23.99 4.33 1.60
C LYS A 154 -24.43 3.61 0.32
N GLU A 155 -23.82 3.96 -0.81
CA GLU A 155 -24.16 3.39 -2.12
C GLU A 155 -24.01 1.86 -2.13
N VAL A 156 -22.88 1.36 -1.62
CA VAL A 156 -22.60 -0.08 -1.63
C VAL A 156 -23.53 -0.85 -0.68
N LEU A 157 -23.86 -0.30 0.49
CA LEU A 157 -24.74 -0.98 1.45
C LEU A 157 -26.21 -0.96 1.03
N GLU A 158 -26.67 0.08 0.32
CA GLU A 158 -28.04 0.15 -0.22
C GLU A 158 -28.31 -0.90 -1.29
N GLN A 159 -27.28 -1.32 -2.03
CA GLN A 159 -27.38 -2.34 -3.09
C GLN A 159 -27.39 -3.77 -2.55
N VAL A 160 -27.31 -3.98 -1.23
CA VAL A 160 -27.03 -5.28 -0.63
C VAL A 160 -28.15 -5.72 0.32
N SER A 161 -28.80 -6.84 -0.02
CA SER A 161 -29.72 -7.53 0.89
C SER A 161 -28.95 -8.36 1.92
N PHE A 162 -29.43 -8.37 3.16
CA PHE A 162 -28.88 -9.16 4.29
C PHE A 162 -29.83 -10.25 4.79
N LYS A 163 -30.95 -10.50 4.10
CA LYS A 163 -32.01 -11.41 4.57
C LYS A 163 -31.50 -12.83 4.80
N GLU A 164 -30.78 -13.38 3.81
CA GLU A 164 -30.24 -14.75 3.88
C GLU A 164 -29.20 -14.91 4.99
N GLU A 165 -28.36 -13.89 5.23
CA GLU A 165 -27.35 -13.93 6.27
C GLU A 165 -27.97 -13.86 7.67
N ILE A 166 -29.07 -13.13 7.81
CA ILE A 166 -29.84 -13.08 9.06
C ILE A 166 -30.41 -14.46 9.36
N GLU A 167 -31.06 -15.11 8.38
CA GLU A 167 -31.59 -16.48 8.53
C GLU A 167 -30.50 -17.48 8.94
N LYS A 168 -29.36 -17.48 8.23
CA LYS A 168 -28.21 -18.34 8.55
C LYS A 168 -27.62 -18.06 9.93
N ALA A 169 -27.58 -16.80 10.37
CA ALA A 169 -27.12 -16.44 11.71
C ALA A 169 -28.07 -17.00 12.79
N PHE A 170 -29.39 -16.90 12.57
CA PHE A 170 -30.40 -17.48 13.46
C PHE A 170 -30.26 -19.01 13.57
N GLU A 171 -30.13 -19.72 12.45
CA GLU A 171 -29.92 -21.17 12.48
C GLU A 171 -28.67 -21.57 13.28
N LYS A 172 -27.58 -20.82 13.13
CA LYS A 172 -26.32 -21.08 13.83
C LYS A 172 -26.47 -20.89 15.34
N ILE A 173 -27.20 -19.88 15.78
CA ILE A 173 -27.53 -19.65 17.19
C ILE A 173 -28.38 -20.81 17.73
N LEU A 174 -29.43 -21.22 17.00
CA LEU A 174 -30.31 -22.33 17.40
C LEU A 174 -29.57 -23.66 17.54
N LYS A 175 -28.63 -23.96 16.63
CA LYS A 175 -27.80 -25.17 16.72
C LYS A 175 -26.86 -25.14 17.93
N LYS A 176 -26.34 -23.96 18.29
CA LYS A 176 -25.45 -23.80 19.44
C LYS A 176 -26.21 -23.97 20.76
N THR A 177 -27.38 -23.34 20.90
CA THR A 177 -28.20 -23.43 22.12
C THR A 177 -28.80 -24.82 22.34
N ARG A 178 -29.10 -25.57 21.27
CA ARG A 178 -29.49 -26.99 21.37
C ARG A 178 -28.34 -27.86 21.93
N LYS A 179 -27.12 -27.70 21.42
CA LYS A 179 -25.94 -28.42 21.91
C LYS A 179 -25.61 -28.11 23.38
N GLU A 180 -25.79 -26.88 23.83
CA GLU A 180 -25.59 -26.52 25.24
C GLU A 180 -26.64 -27.20 26.15
N LYS A 181 -27.91 -27.28 25.73
CA LYS A 181 -28.95 -27.96 26.52
C LYS A 181 -28.74 -29.47 26.67
N ASP A 182 -28.12 -30.11 25.68
CA ASP A 182 -27.78 -31.54 25.74
C ASP A 182 -26.51 -31.82 26.56
N LEU A 183 -25.71 -30.79 26.90
CA LEU A 183 -24.50 -30.91 27.72
C LEU A 183 -24.78 -30.86 29.24
N TYR A 184 -25.99 -30.45 29.63
CA TYR A 184 -26.45 -30.36 31.02
C TYR A 184 -27.58 -31.36 31.35
N LYS A 185 -27.76 -32.37 30.51
CA LYS A 185 -28.58 -33.57 30.77
C LYS A 185 -27.66 -34.75 31.03
#